data_AF-A0A968MDC2-F1
#
_entry.id   AF-A0A968MDC2-F1
#
_cell.length_a   1.000
_cell.length_b   1.000
_cell.length_c   1.000
_cell.angle_alpha   90.00
_cell.angle_beta   90.00
_cell.angle_gamma   90.00
#
_symmetry.space_group_name_H-M   'P 1'
#
loop_
_entity.id
_entity.type
_entity.pdbx_description
1 polymer ?
#
loop_
_entity_poly.entity_id
_entity_poly.type
_entity_poly.pdbx_seq_one_letter_code
_entity_poly.pdbx_strand_id
1 'polypeptide(L)'
;MTNLPSIDWANRWLGGFCAVGALGGLPVRGPDYVAHPPLEAVLTLPADAPLTAATTPQAHTAWAAALEGATVVLLRSVARAREVLLAAAGISAGAVVGVPANASRPLVEAIKHSGTTPRFLPLTASLQLAADASAEASPHVVWAQPVGGLVMPAALPDVPLWIDATDSVPLPQALLPEAQVTLYGLHLSPDEREAGALLVCADLSLAHRIIAHITPDDQPDPVRALAQCVRLLGADGIAARQQERLHQVWVGLHKAAGLPLLPLPTVGALPHGVAVGIPESCEVSTFYAYVQGEQTPVCWLPEVRPLHYAALRTPDTTSAQQLARWLLVPVGPAYTAEEVSHAILGIAKTADYLGVRWLTDPARAHWYADLMIEWYGRDHDGYRPHFGVAQPSSPGA
;
A
#
# COMPACT_ATOMS: atom_id res chain seq x y z
N MET A 1 20.25 8.91 -14.31
CA MET A 1 20.52 7.95 -13.22
C MET A 1 21.96 8.12 -12.77
N THR A 2 22.20 8.89 -11.72
CA THR A 2 23.51 8.96 -11.06
C THR A 2 23.69 7.67 -10.26
N ASN A 3 24.71 6.87 -10.62
CA ASN A 3 25.11 5.69 -9.85
C ASN A 3 25.61 6.15 -8.48
N LEU A 4 24.72 6.22 -7.49
CA LEU A 4 25.12 6.25 -6.10
C LEU A 4 25.88 4.94 -5.81
N PRO A 5 27.01 4.99 -5.09
CA PRO A 5 27.71 3.77 -4.69
C PRO A 5 26.72 2.85 -3.97
N SER A 6 26.71 1.57 -4.34
CA SER A 6 25.83 0.55 -3.74
C SER A 6 26.05 0.53 -2.22
N ILE A 7 25.10 1.09 -1.47
CA ILE A 7 25.13 1.07 -0.01
C ILE A 7 24.97 -0.38 0.45
N ASP A 8 25.96 -0.92 1.16
CA ASP A 8 25.87 -2.22 1.79
C ASP A 8 25.01 -2.15 3.06
N TRP A 9 23.69 -2.13 2.84
CA TRP A 9 22.70 -2.05 3.91
C TRP A 9 22.77 -3.19 4.93
N ALA A 10 23.35 -4.33 4.56
CA ALA A 10 23.47 -5.48 5.46
C ALA A 10 24.57 -5.24 6.51
N ASN A 11 25.74 -4.79 6.05
CA ASN A 11 26.92 -4.64 6.92
C ASN A 11 27.02 -3.26 7.57
N ARG A 12 26.31 -2.25 7.05
CA ARG A 12 26.29 -0.88 7.59
C ARG A 12 25.85 -0.79 9.06
N TRP A 13 25.12 -1.80 9.54
CA TRP A 13 24.46 -1.81 10.85
C TRP A 13 24.82 -3.04 11.69
N LEU A 14 26.03 -3.58 11.52
CA LEU A 14 26.54 -4.65 12.37
C LEU A 14 26.90 -4.09 13.76
N GLY A 15 26.59 -4.84 14.82
CA GLY A 15 26.89 -4.47 16.21
C GLY A 15 25.69 -4.00 17.04
N GLY A 16 24.48 -4.12 16.48
CA GLY A 16 23.22 -3.96 17.22
C GLY A 16 23.16 -2.70 18.09
N PHE A 17 22.95 -2.90 19.39
CA PHE A 17 22.83 -1.88 20.46
C PHE A 17 23.87 -0.76 20.40
N CYS A 18 25.09 -1.06 19.93
CA CYS A 18 26.24 -0.17 19.91
C CYS A 18 27.06 -0.37 18.64
N ALA A 19 26.42 -0.42 17.46
CA ALA A 19 27.19 -0.40 16.21
C ALA A 19 28.18 0.79 16.26
N VAL A 20 29.47 0.51 16.04
CA VAL A 20 30.54 1.51 16.15
C VAL A 20 30.23 2.65 15.18
N GLY A 21 29.87 3.82 15.71
CA GLY A 21 29.47 5.00 14.93
C GLY A 21 27.96 5.24 14.76
N ALA A 22 27.08 4.39 15.29
CA ALA A 22 25.63 4.62 15.29
C ALA A 22 25.10 4.89 16.71
N LEU A 23 24.94 6.17 17.02
CA LEU A 23 24.05 6.77 18.03
C LEU A 23 24.12 6.32 19.51
N GLY A 24 24.91 5.31 19.91
CA GLY A 24 25.22 5.03 21.31
C GLY A 24 24.01 4.80 22.22
N GLY A 25 22.95 4.17 21.72
CA GLY A 25 21.68 3.95 22.44
C GLY A 25 20.63 5.05 22.29
N LEU A 26 20.92 6.13 21.55
CA LEU A 26 19.92 7.15 21.23
C LEU A 26 18.90 6.62 20.19
N PRO A 27 17.66 7.16 20.19
CA PRO A 27 16.71 6.87 19.13
C PRO A 27 17.25 7.25 17.75
N VAL A 28 16.79 6.58 16.70
CA VAL A 28 17.24 6.85 15.31
C VAL A 28 17.02 8.30 14.90
N ARG A 29 15.93 8.91 15.37
CA ARG A 29 15.62 10.33 15.16
C ARG A 29 15.59 11.06 16.48
N GLY A 30 15.99 12.33 16.47
CA GLY A 30 15.74 13.22 17.60
C GLY A 30 14.26 13.61 17.66
N PRO A 31 13.73 13.97 18.85
CA PRO A 31 12.31 14.28 19.05
C PRO A 31 11.81 15.45 18.20
N ASP A 32 12.72 16.33 17.77
CA ASP A 32 12.42 17.51 16.95
C ASP A 32 12.57 17.26 15.45
N TYR A 33 12.88 16.03 15.03
CA TYR A 33 13.07 15.70 13.62
C TYR A 33 11.73 15.63 12.88
N VAL A 34 11.51 16.55 11.95
CA VAL A 34 10.35 16.54 11.06
C VAL A 34 10.76 15.98 9.70
N ALA A 35 10.34 14.74 9.42
CA ALA A 35 10.53 14.15 8.10
C ALA A 35 9.67 14.86 7.05
N HIS A 36 10.11 14.78 5.80
CA HIS A 36 9.29 15.12 4.65
C HIS A 36 7.95 14.36 4.70
N PRO A 37 6.87 14.98 4.22
CA PRO A 37 5.54 14.39 4.29
C PRO A 37 5.47 13.06 3.51
N PRO A 38 4.71 12.07 4.02
CA PRO A 38 4.44 10.83 3.30
C PRO A 38 3.57 11.08 2.06
N LEU A 39 3.48 10.08 1.17
CA LEU A 39 2.76 10.21 -0.11
C LEU A 39 1.33 10.78 0.04
N GLU A 40 0.53 10.22 0.94
CA GLU A 40 -0.87 10.62 1.16
C GLU A 40 -1.04 12.12 1.49
N ALA A 41 -0.08 12.70 2.19
CA ALA A 41 -0.10 14.11 2.58
C ALA A 41 0.28 15.05 1.42
N VAL A 42 0.80 14.50 0.31
CA VAL A 42 1.20 15.25 -0.87
C VAL A 42 0.42 14.84 -2.12
N LEU A 43 -0.70 14.12 -2.01
CA LEU A 43 -1.49 13.80 -3.20
C LEU A 43 -2.30 14.99 -3.71
N THR A 44 -2.95 15.73 -2.79
CA THR A 44 -3.79 16.88 -3.13
C THR A 44 -3.04 17.93 -3.94
N LEU A 45 -3.66 18.39 -5.02
CA LEU A 45 -3.14 19.45 -5.87
C LEU A 45 -3.00 20.75 -5.04
N PRO A 46 -1.79 21.31 -4.91
CA PRO A 46 -1.58 22.56 -4.17
C PRO A 46 -2.37 23.73 -4.77
N ALA A 47 -2.83 24.65 -3.92
CA ALA A 47 -3.59 25.83 -4.36
C ALA A 47 -2.77 26.77 -5.28
N ASP A 48 -1.45 26.74 -5.18
CA ASP A 48 -0.48 27.49 -5.96
C ASP A 48 0.10 26.69 -7.14
N ALA A 49 -0.47 25.52 -7.46
CA ALA A 49 -0.01 24.70 -8.58
C ALA A 49 -0.09 25.51 -9.89
N PRO A 50 0.92 25.41 -10.78
CA PRO A 50 0.89 26.10 -12.07
C PRO A 50 -0.24 25.55 -12.93
N LEU A 51 -1.22 26.41 -13.24
CA LEU A 51 -2.38 26.05 -14.05
C LEU A 51 -2.20 26.55 -15.49
N THR A 52 -2.43 25.67 -16.45
CA THR A 52 -2.45 26.00 -17.88
C THR A 52 -3.86 25.79 -18.41
N ALA A 53 -4.37 26.75 -19.19
CA ALA A 53 -5.69 26.63 -19.81
C ALA A 53 -5.82 25.30 -20.58
N ALA A 54 -6.89 24.55 -20.28
CA ALA A 54 -7.13 23.23 -20.84
C ALA A 54 -8.63 22.98 -21.01
N THR A 55 -8.96 22.19 -22.02
CA THR A 55 -10.30 21.68 -22.28
C THR A 55 -10.43 20.23 -21.79
N THR A 56 -11.65 19.75 -21.59
CA THR A 56 -11.90 18.35 -21.19
C THR A 56 -11.25 17.32 -22.13
N PRO A 57 -11.33 17.44 -23.48
CA PRO A 57 -10.63 16.52 -24.37
C PRO A 57 -9.10 16.53 -24.22
N GLN A 58 -8.51 17.70 -23.94
CA GLN A 58 -7.06 17.82 -23.70
C GLN A 58 -6.66 17.12 -22.40
N ALA A 59 -7.41 17.32 -21.31
CA ALA A 59 -7.16 16.64 -20.05
C ALA A 59 -7.27 15.11 -20.19
N HIS A 60 -8.32 14.61 -20.87
CA HIS A 60 -8.47 13.19 -21.17
C HIS A 60 -7.30 12.63 -21.99
N THR A 61 -6.91 13.33 -23.05
CA THR A 61 -5.80 12.91 -23.92
C THR A 61 -4.48 12.84 -23.14
N ALA A 62 -4.22 13.82 -22.27
CA ALA A 62 -3.03 13.82 -21.42
C ALA A 62 -2.99 12.64 -20.45
N TRP A 63 -4.11 12.36 -19.77
CA TRP A 63 -4.22 11.20 -18.87
C TRP A 63 -4.08 9.87 -19.60
N ALA A 64 -4.72 9.71 -20.75
CA ALA A 64 -4.56 8.51 -21.58
C ALA A 64 -3.09 8.33 -22.00
N ALA A 65 -2.44 9.40 -22.49
CA ALA A 65 -1.05 9.35 -22.94
C ALA A 65 -0.07 9.05 -21.79
N ALA A 66 -0.27 9.64 -20.61
CA ALA A 66 0.54 9.39 -19.41
C ALA A 66 0.40 7.95 -18.89
N LEU A 67 -0.67 7.25 -19.26
CA LEU A 67 -0.97 5.87 -18.90
C LEU A 67 -0.86 4.94 -20.11
N GLU A 68 0.13 5.19 -20.97
CA GLU A 68 0.50 4.34 -22.11
C GLU A 68 -0.65 4.09 -23.11
N GLY A 69 -1.57 5.04 -23.25
CA GLY A 69 -2.71 4.97 -24.16
C GLY A 69 -3.93 4.24 -23.60
N ALA A 70 -4.00 4.02 -22.28
CA ALA A 70 -5.15 3.36 -21.65
C ALA A 70 -6.48 4.10 -21.90
N THR A 71 -7.58 3.33 -21.92
CA THR A 71 -8.93 3.91 -21.98
C THR A 71 -9.27 4.51 -20.62
N VAL A 72 -9.39 5.85 -20.57
CA VAL A 72 -9.63 6.58 -19.33
C VAL A 72 -10.94 7.34 -19.33
N VAL A 73 -11.57 7.42 -18.15
CA VAL A 73 -12.73 8.25 -17.88
C VAL A 73 -12.45 9.15 -16.68
N LEU A 74 -12.63 10.46 -16.83
CA LEU A 74 -12.49 11.43 -15.76
C LEU A 74 -13.87 11.79 -15.20
N LEU A 75 -13.99 11.82 -13.87
CA LEU A 75 -15.20 12.23 -13.15
C LEU A 75 -14.86 13.27 -12.08
N ARG A 76 -15.85 14.07 -11.68
CA ARG A 76 -15.73 15.16 -10.69
C ARG A 76 -15.38 14.70 -9.29
N SER A 77 -15.73 13.47 -8.93
CA SER A 77 -15.49 12.91 -7.59
C SER A 77 -15.48 11.39 -7.58
N VAL A 78 -14.84 10.83 -6.56
CA VAL A 78 -14.81 9.38 -6.30
C VAL A 78 -16.21 8.82 -6.04
N ALA A 79 -17.02 9.53 -5.25
CA ALA A 79 -18.39 9.12 -4.98
C ALA A 79 -19.19 8.98 -6.28
N ARG A 80 -19.08 9.97 -7.18
CA ARG A 80 -19.76 9.94 -8.46
C ARG A 80 -19.25 8.83 -9.38
N ALA A 81 -17.94 8.59 -9.39
CA ALA A 81 -17.35 7.49 -10.15
C ALA A 81 -17.90 6.13 -9.72
N ARG A 82 -18.07 5.89 -8.40
CA ARG A 82 -18.65 4.65 -7.88
C ARG A 82 -20.12 4.48 -8.30
N GLU A 83 -20.91 5.55 -8.21
CA GLU A 83 -22.32 5.54 -8.65
C GLU A 83 -22.46 5.21 -10.14
N VAL A 84 -21.71 5.91 -11.00
CA VAL A 84 -21.74 5.71 -12.45
C VAL A 84 -21.28 4.31 -12.80
N LEU A 85 -20.23 3.79 -12.16
CA LEU A 85 -19.74 2.44 -12.39
C LEU A 85 -20.79 1.37 -12.05
N LEU A 86 -21.45 1.49 -10.90
CA LEU A 86 -22.52 0.58 -10.49
C LEU A 86 -23.71 0.61 -11.48
N ALA A 87 -24.13 1.81 -11.89
CA ALA A 87 -25.21 1.98 -12.86
C ALA A 87 -24.84 1.37 -14.23
N ALA A 88 -23.65 1.68 -14.73
CA ALA A 88 -23.16 1.22 -16.04
C ALA A 88 -22.92 -0.30 -16.10
N ALA A 89 -22.64 -0.93 -14.96
CA ALA A 89 -22.49 -2.38 -14.88
C ALA A 89 -23.82 -3.13 -14.97
N GLY A 90 -24.96 -2.45 -14.79
CA GLY A 90 -26.28 -3.09 -14.86
C GLY A 90 -26.51 -4.13 -13.75
N ILE A 91 -25.81 -3.99 -12.62
CA ILE A 91 -25.95 -4.89 -11.48
C ILE A 91 -27.34 -4.68 -10.88
N SER A 92 -28.16 -5.73 -10.89
CA SER A 92 -29.56 -5.66 -10.42
C SER A 92 -29.64 -5.40 -8.92
N ALA A 93 -30.71 -4.74 -8.47
CA ALA A 93 -31.00 -4.62 -7.05
C ALA A 93 -31.05 -6.01 -6.39
N GLY A 94 -30.44 -6.14 -5.22
CA GLY A 94 -30.29 -7.41 -4.50
C GLY A 94 -29.08 -8.24 -4.91
N ALA A 95 -28.40 -7.93 -6.03
CA ALA A 95 -27.18 -8.63 -6.42
C ALA A 95 -26.07 -8.45 -5.38
N VAL A 96 -25.20 -9.45 -5.28
CA VAL A 96 -24.11 -9.49 -4.30
C VAL A 96 -22.83 -8.92 -4.91
N VAL A 97 -22.23 -7.96 -4.22
CA VAL A 97 -20.90 -7.40 -4.53
C VAL A 97 -19.92 -7.87 -3.47
N GLY A 98 -18.90 -8.62 -3.87
CA GLY A 98 -17.80 -9.02 -2.98
C GLY A 98 -16.90 -7.83 -2.67
N VAL A 99 -16.58 -7.58 -1.42
CA VAL A 99 -15.69 -6.51 -0.96
C VAL A 99 -14.72 -7.05 0.09
N PRO A 100 -13.53 -6.48 0.29
CA PRO A 100 -12.64 -6.93 1.36
C PRO A 100 -13.28 -6.80 2.75
N ALA A 101 -12.88 -7.65 3.69
CA ALA A 101 -13.31 -7.55 5.10
C ALA A 101 -12.97 -6.19 5.74
N ASN A 102 -11.95 -5.49 5.25
CA ASN A 102 -11.58 -4.12 5.64
C ASN A 102 -12.02 -3.05 4.62
N ALA A 103 -13.06 -3.31 3.82
CA ALA A 103 -13.60 -2.32 2.90
C ALA A 103 -13.98 -1.02 3.62
N SER A 104 -13.63 0.11 3.02
CA SER A 104 -13.96 1.43 3.57
C SER A 104 -15.47 1.65 3.62
N ARG A 105 -15.90 2.45 4.60
CA ARG A 105 -17.29 2.86 4.72
C ARG A 105 -17.83 3.51 3.44
N PRO A 106 -17.14 4.46 2.77
CA PRO A 106 -17.65 5.07 1.54
C PRO A 106 -17.92 4.07 0.41
N LEU A 107 -17.08 3.03 0.25
CA LEU A 107 -17.32 1.97 -0.74
C LEU A 107 -18.55 1.15 -0.40
N VAL A 108 -18.63 0.67 0.85
CA VAL A 108 -19.76 -0.14 1.34
C VAL A 108 -21.08 0.62 1.25
N GLU A 109 -21.08 1.92 1.56
CA GLU A 109 -22.26 2.75 1.43
C GLU A 109 -22.65 2.96 -0.03
N ALA A 110 -21.72 3.21 -0.97
CA ALA A 110 -22.05 3.33 -2.39
C ALA A 110 -22.78 2.06 -2.93
N ILE A 111 -22.31 0.87 -2.52
CA ILE A 111 -22.95 -0.40 -2.85
C ILE A 111 -24.38 -0.45 -2.30
N LYS A 112 -24.57 -0.17 -1.00
CA LYS A 112 -25.92 -0.17 -0.40
C LYS A 112 -26.88 0.82 -1.07
N HIS A 113 -26.42 2.03 -1.38
CA HIS A 113 -27.24 3.06 -2.04
C HIS A 113 -27.69 2.65 -3.45
N SER A 114 -26.91 1.83 -4.15
CA SER A 114 -27.31 1.25 -5.44
C SER A 114 -28.35 0.13 -5.33
N GLY A 115 -28.74 -0.27 -4.10
CA GLY A 115 -29.65 -1.39 -3.85
C GLY A 115 -28.98 -2.76 -3.95
N THR A 116 -27.64 -2.83 -4.04
CA THR A 116 -26.88 -4.08 -4.04
C THR A 116 -26.44 -4.46 -2.62
N THR A 117 -26.07 -5.72 -2.42
CA THR A 117 -25.71 -6.26 -1.10
C THR A 117 -24.19 -6.49 -1.02
N PRO A 118 -23.47 -5.81 -0.11
CA PRO A 118 -22.05 -6.08 0.10
C PRO A 118 -21.86 -7.43 0.79
N ARG A 119 -20.92 -8.23 0.30
CA ARG A 119 -20.41 -9.41 0.98
C ARG A 119 -18.93 -9.24 1.30
N PHE A 120 -18.58 -9.35 2.57
CA PHE A 120 -17.22 -9.22 3.05
C PHE A 120 -16.44 -10.51 2.81
N LEU A 121 -15.40 -10.43 2.00
CA LEU A 121 -14.49 -11.52 1.66
C LEU A 121 -13.28 -11.48 2.61
N PRO A 122 -12.82 -12.65 3.09
CA PRO A 122 -11.69 -12.72 4.01
C PRO A 122 -10.38 -12.29 3.35
N LEU A 123 -9.46 -11.78 4.18
CA LEU A 123 -8.09 -11.46 3.80
C LEU A 123 -7.16 -12.64 4.12
N THR A 124 -6.28 -12.95 3.18
CA THR A 124 -5.16 -13.89 3.39
C THR A 124 -4.01 -13.20 4.13
N ALA A 125 -2.99 -13.99 4.51
CA ALA A 125 -1.77 -13.46 5.14
C ALA A 125 -1.02 -12.43 4.29
N SER A 126 -1.10 -12.52 2.97
CA SER A 126 -0.50 -11.55 2.03
C SER A 126 -1.45 -10.41 1.66
N LEU A 127 -2.54 -10.23 2.42
CA LEU A 127 -3.60 -9.22 2.19
C LEU A 127 -4.36 -9.40 0.86
N GLN A 128 -4.22 -10.53 0.19
CA GLN A 128 -5.06 -10.90 -0.96
C GLN A 128 -6.46 -11.29 -0.49
N LEU A 129 -7.45 -11.15 -1.37
CA LEU A 129 -8.81 -11.63 -1.14
C LEU A 129 -8.85 -13.15 -1.29
N ALA A 130 -9.46 -13.84 -0.32
CA ALA A 130 -9.75 -15.26 -0.41
C ALA A 130 -11.20 -15.48 -0.89
N ALA A 131 -11.38 -16.49 -1.74
CA ALA A 131 -12.70 -16.99 -2.07
C ALA A 131 -13.34 -17.60 -0.81
N ASP A 132 -14.60 -17.26 -0.56
CA ASP A 132 -15.37 -17.88 0.53
C ASP A 132 -15.98 -19.19 0.03
N ALA A 133 -15.30 -20.30 0.29
CA ALA A 133 -15.76 -21.64 -0.08
C ALA A 133 -17.07 -22.07 0.62
N SER A 134 -17.49 -21.36 1.67
CA SER A 134 -18.72 -21.66 2.42
C SER A 134 -19.96 -20.92 1.89
N ALA A 135 -19.79 -20.00 0.94
CA ALA A 135 -20.87 -19.16 0.47
C ALA A 135 -21.76 -19.85 -0.59
N GLU A 136 -23.08 -19.78 -0.40
CA GLU A 136 -24.08 -20.44 -1.26
C GLU A 136 -24.16 -19.89 -2.70
N ALA A 137 -23.69 -18.66 -2.96
CA ALA A 137 -23.74 -18.05 -4.29
C ALA A 137 -22.53 -17.16 -4.54
N SER A 138 -21.86 -17.28 -5.69
CA SER A 138 -20.72 -16.41 -6.05
C SER A 138 -21.13 -14.92 -6.15
N PRO A 139 -20.28 -13.96 -5.73
CA PRO A 139 -20.56 -12.55 -6.00
C PRO A 139 -20.61 -12.27 -7.50
N HIS A 140 -21.43 -11.29 -7.91
CA HIS A 140 -21.53 -10.88 -9.31
C HIS A 140 -20.28 -10.14 -9.79
N VAL A 141 -19.63 -9.43 -8.86
CA VAL A 141 -18.37 -8.74 -9.05
C VAL A 141 -17.64 -8.67 -7.72
N VAL A 142 -16.32 -8.72 -7.76
CA VAL A 142 -15.46 -8.39 -6.62
C VAL A 142 -14.97 -6.96 -6.80
N TRP A 143 -15.27 -6.10 -5.84
CA TRP A 143 -14.75 -4.74 -5.75
C TRP A 143 -13.69 -4.66 -4.66
N ALA A 144 -12.45 -4.89 -5.06
CA ALA A 144 -11.30 -4.86 -4.18
C ALA A 144 -10.88 -3.42 -3.86
N GLN A 145 -10.29 -3.21 -2.68
CA GLN A 145 -9.80 -1.90 -2.25
C GLN A 145 -8.42 -2.06 -1.58
N PRO A 146 -7.32 -2.02 -2.36
CA PRO A 146 -5.98 -2.22 -1.84
C PRO A 146 -5.56 -1.06 -0.93
N VAL A 147 -5.30 -1.34 0.35
CA VAL A 147 -4.95 -0.31 1.35
C VAL A 147 -3.68 0.44 0.93
N GLY A 148 -3.79 1.75 0.67
CA GLY A 148 -2.65 2.59 0.31
C GLY A 148 -1.84 2.08 -0.89
N GLY A 149 -2.50 1.37 -1.83
CA GLY A 149 -1.86 0.79 -3.01
C GLY A 149 -0.88 -0.37 -2.75
N LEU A 150 -0.89 -0.98 -1.55
CA LEU A 150 0.14 -1.95 -1.15
C LEU A 150 0.17 -3.25 -1.95
N VAL A 151 -0.99 -3.84 -2.23
CA VAL A 151 -1.11 -5.16 -2.87
C VAL A 151 -2.17 -5.10 -3.94
N MET A 152 -1.79 -5.28 -5.20
CA MET A 152 -2.78 -5.39 -6.27
C MET A 152 -3.53 -6.72 -6.14
N PRO A 153 -4.88 -6.69 -6.10
CA PRO A 153 -5.70 -7.87 -5.88
C PRO A 153 -5.65 -8.77 -7.11
N ALA A 154 -5.56 -10.08 -6.89
CA ALA A 154 -5.76 -11.08 -7.94
C ALA A 154 -7.25 -11.30 -8.19
N ALA A 155 -7.62 -11.61 -9.44
CA ALA A 155 -8.97 -12.01 -9.79
C ALA A 155 -9.33 -13.35 -9.14
N LEU A 156 -10.56 -13.45 -8.63
CA LEU A 156 -11.13 -14.74 -8.26
C LEU A 156 -11.61 -15.46 -9.54
N PRO A 157 -11.54 -16.80 -9.61
CA PRO A 157 -11.97 -17.56 -10.79
C PRO A 157 -13.40 -17.19 -11.20
N ASP A 158 -13.59 -16.90 -12.49
CA ASP A 158 -14.89 -16.61 -13.12
C ASP A 158 -15.69 -15.44 -12.49
N VAL A 159 -15.06 -14.59 -11.68
CA VAL A 159 -15.70 -13.41 -11.11
C VAL A 159 -15.02 -12.13 -11.61
N PRO A 160 -15.76 -11.20 -12.22
CA PRO A 160 -15.23 -9.90 -12.60
C PRO A 160 -14.57 -9.17 -11.43
N LEU A 161 -13.43 -8.53 -11.69
CA LEU A 161 -12.68 -7.76 -10.70
C LEU A 161 -12.72 -6.27 -11.03
N TRP A 162 -13.12 -5.46 -10.05
CA TRP A 162 -12.95 -4.01 -10.01
C TRP A 162 -12.01 -3.64 -8.87
N ILE A 163 -11.20 -2.60 -9.08
CA ILE A 163 -10.22 -2.14 -8.08
C ILE A 163 -10.52 -0.69 -7.72
N ASP A 164 -10.63 -0.40 -6.43
CA ASP A 164 -10.76 0.94 -5.86
C ASP A 164 -9.45 1.33 -5.19
N ALA A 165 -8.57 2.00 -5.92
CA ALA A 165 -7.30 2.55 -5.45
C ALA A 165 -7.43 4.07 -5.22
N THR A 166 -8.56 4.51 -4.68
CA THR A 166 -8.93 5.94 -4.58
C THR A 166 -8.09 6.76 -3.61
N ASP A 167 -7.40 6.09 -2.69
CA ASP A 167 -6.44 6.71 -1.78
C ASP A 167 -5.03 6.82 -2.37
N SER A 168 -4.80 6.27 -3.58
CA SER A 168 -3.52 6.21 -4.26
C SER A 168 -3.61 6.82 -5.68
N VAL A 169 -2.48 6.82 -6.38
CA VAL A 169 -2.34 7.29 -7.76
C VAL A 169 -1.87 6.15 -8.67
N PRO A 170 -2.18 6.21 -9.97
CA PRO A 170 -1.71 5.19 -10.91
C PRO A 170 -0.18 5.18 -11.06
N LEU A 171 0.39 4.01 -11.27
CA LEU A 171 1.69 3.82 -11.90
C LEU A 171 1.56 4.07 -13.42
N PRO A 172 2.63 4.41 -14.16
CA PRO A 172 2.55 4.56 -15.62
C PRO A 172 1.93 3.33 -16.31
N GLN A 173 2.34 2.13 -15.88
CA GLN A 173 1.67 0.87 -16.24
C GLN A 173 0.44 0.60 -15.34
N ALA A 174 -0.58 1.46 -15.41
CA ALA A 174 -1.77 1.34 -14.56
C ALA A 174 -2.75 0.23 -14.97
N LEU A 175 -2.66 -0.25 -16.21
CA LEU A 175 -3.58 -1.23 -16.74
C LEU A 175 -3.29 -2.61 -16.15
N LEU A 176 -4.26 -3.16 -15.42
CA LEU A 176 -4.24 -4.52 -14.90
C LEU A 176 -5.18 -5.38 -15.74
N PRO A 177 -4.67 -6.29 -16.59
CA PRO A 177 -5.51 -7.09 -17.48
C PRO A 177 -6.55 -7.95 -16.74
N GLU A 178 -6.28 -8.33 -15.50
CA GLU A 178 -7.21 -9.12 -14.69
C GLU A 178 -8.40 -8.31 -14.15
N ALA A 179 -8.30 -6.98 -14.13
CA ALA A 179 -9.35 -6.08 -13.66
C ALA A 179 -10.08 -5.43 -14.83
N GLN A 180 -11.42 -5.40 -14.80
CA GLN A 180 -12.20 -4.71 -15.83
C GLN A 180 -12.01 -3.19 -15.76
N VAL A 181 -11.88 -2.67 -14.55
CA VAL A 181 -11.68 -1.24 -14.27
C VAL A 181 -10.93 -1.04 -12.97
N THR A 182 -10.05 -0.03 -12.95
CA THR A 182 -9.43 0.49 -11.73
C THR A 182 -9.80 1.95 -11.54
N LEU A 183 -10.27 2.29 -10.34
CA LEU A 183 -10.66 3.63 -9.92
C LEU A 183 -9.56 4.26 -9.06
N TYR A 184 -9.09 5.43 -9.44
CA TYR A 184 -8.11 6.25 -8.72
C TYR A 184 -8.70 7.59 -8.30
N GLY A 185 -8.15 8.18 -7.24
CA GLY A 185 -8.42 9.56 -6.86
C GLY A 185 -7.58 10.52 -7.69
N LEU A 186 -8.16 11.65 -8.12
CA LEU A 186 -7.36 12.71 -8.76
C LEU A 186 -6.83 13.72 -7.73
N HIS A 187 -7.48 13.86 -6.58
CA HIS A 187 -7.11 14.78 -5.50
C HIS A 187 -6.96 16.25 -5.97
N LEU A 188 -7.87 16.73 -6.82
CA LEU A 188 -7.85 18.07 -7.42
C LEU A 188 -8.23 19.20 -6.46
N SER A 189 -8.86 18.85 -5.33
CA SER A 189 -9.42 19.78 -4.35
C SER A 189 -9.49 19.07 -2.99
N PRO A 190 -9.37 19.79 -1.86
CA PRO A 190 -9.74 19.26 -0.55
C PRO A 190 -11.25 19.04 -0.39
N ASP A 191 -12.09 19.66 -1.23
CA ASP A 191 -13.52 19.33 -1.30
C ASP A 191 -13.71 18.00 -2.04
N GLU A 192 -14.19 16.99 -1.34
CA GLU A 192 -14.46 15.64 -1.89
C GLU A 192 -15.39 15.66 -3.11
N ARG A 193 -16.26 16.67 -3.24
CA ARG A 193 -17.20 16.81 -4.37
C ARG A 193 -16.54 17.26 -5.67
N GLU A 194 -15.33 17.81 -5.55
CA GLU A 194 -14.50 18.35 -6.64
C GLU A 194 -13.10 17.71 -6.66
N ALA A 195 -12.84 16.72 -5.80
CA ALA A 195 -11.55 16.06 -5.69
C ALA A 195 -11.17 15.27 -6.94
N GLY A 196 -12.12 15.00 -7.84
CA GLY A 196 -11.89 14.29 -9.09
C GLY A 196 -11.63 12.80 -8.90
N ALA A 197 -11.90 12.04 -9.96
CA ALA A 197 -11.66 10.61 -10.04
C ALA A 197 -11.27 10.21 -11.46
N LEU A 198 -10.49 9.14 -11.55
CA LEU A 198 -10.02 8.56 -12.79
C LEU A 198 -10.38 7.07 -12.83
N LEU A 199 -11.12 6.65 -13.84
CA LEU A 199 -11.32 5.24 -14.15
C LEU A 199 -10.38 4.86 -15.29
N VAL A 200 -9.58 3.82 -15.08
CA VAL A 200 -8.77 3.17 -16.13
C VAL A 200 -9.45 1.86 -16.48
N CYS A 201 -9.95 1.73 -17.71
CA CYS A 201 -10.79 0.62 -18.13
C CYS A 201 -10.01 -0.35 -19.03
N ALA A 202 -9.97 -1.63 -18.65
CA ALA A 202 -9.51 -2.72 -19.52
C ALA A 202 -10.67 -3.30 -20.35
N ASP A 203 -11.88 -3.31 -19.79
CA ASP A 203 -13.10 -3.69 -20.50
C ASP A 203 -13.68 -2.49 -21.26
N LEU A 204 -13.50 -2.47 -22.59
CA LEU A 204 -14.01 -1.41 -23.47
C LEU A 204 -15.54 -1.36 -23.52
N SER A 205 -16.22 -2.49 -23.34
CA SER A 205 -17.68 -2.53 -23.32
C SER A 205 -18.21 -1.86 -22.06
N LEU A 206 -17.57 -2.12 -20.91
CA LEU A 206 -17.87 -1.40 -19.67
C LEU A 206 -17.55 0.09 -19.79
N ALA A 207 -16.41 0.46 -20.39
CA ALA A 207 -16.05 1.85 -20.63
C ALA A 207 -17.12 2.61 -21.45
N HIS A 208 -17.63 2.02 -22.53
CA HIS A 208 -18.70 2.63 -23.33
C HIS A 208 -19.99 2.82 -22.52
N ARG A 209 -20.37 1.84 -21.69
CA ARG A 209 -21.54 1.97 -20.82
C ARG A 209 -21.34 3.06 -19.76
N ILE A 210 -20.15 3.17 -19.18
CA ILE A 210 -19.79 4.23 -18.23
C ILE A 210 -19.97 5.59 -18.91
N ILE A 211 -19.36 5.79 -20.08
CA ILE A 211 -19.43 7.06 -20.82
C ILE A 211 -20.88 7.45 -21.13
N ALA A 212 -21.73 6.49 -21.47
CA ALA A 212 -23.16 6.74 -21.73
C ALA A 212 -23.95 7.24 -20.51
N HIS A 213 -23.45 7.03 -19.28
CA HIS A 213 -24.08 7.48 -18.04
C HIS A 213 -23.54 8.82 -17.53
N ILE A 214 -22.55 9.41 -18.19
CA ILE A 214 -21.90 10.65 -17.77
C ILE A 214 -22.61 11.86 -18.36
N THR A 215 -22.86 12.85 -17.51
CA THR A 215 -23.40 14.17 -17.89
C THR A 215 -22.30 15.25 -17.85
N PRO A 216 -22.52 16.45 -18.41
CA PRO A 216 -21.56 17.54 -18.28
C PRO A 216 -21.21 17.91 -16.82
N ASP A 217 -22.18 17.82 -15.91
CA ASP A 217 -22.01 18.12 -14.47
C ASP A 217 -21.19 17.07 -13.72
N ASP A 218 -20.86 15.94 -14.38
CA ASP A 218 -20.03 14.88 -13.84
C ASP A 218 -18.55 15.06 -14.17
N GLN A 219 -18.19 16.03 -15.01
CA GLN A 219 -16.82 16.27 -15.44
C GLN A 219 -16.04 17.04 -14.37
N PRO A 220 -14.76 16.70 -14.11
CA PRO A 220 -13.90 17.51 -13.24
C PRO A 220 -13.46 18.80 -13.95
N ASP A 221 -12.88 19.72 -13.17
CA ASP A 221 -12.16 20.87 -13.73
C ASP A 221 -11.00 20.40 -14.63
N PRO A 222 -11.05 20.66 -15.96
CA PRO A 222 -10.05 20.15 -16.89
C PRO A 222 -8.67 20.78 -16.71
N VAL A 223 -8.60 22.02 -16.22
CA VAL A 223 -7.34 22.73 -15.96
C VAL A 223 -6.60 22.08 -14.80
N ARG A 224 -7.31 21.81 -13.70
CA ARG A 224 -6.75 21.10 -12.54
C ARG A 224 -6.39 19.66 -12.87
N ALA A 225 -7.25 18.97 -13.62
CA ALA A 225 -7.00 17.59 -14.03
C ALA A 225 -5.72 17.46 -14.88
N LEU A 226 -5.48 18.40 -15.80
CA LEU A 226 -4.23 18.42 -16.59
C LEU A 226 -3.01 18.73 -15.71
N ALA A 227 -3.09 19.76 -14.86
CA ALA A 227 -1.98 20.12 -13.97
C ALA A 227 -1.58 18.96 -13.05
N GLN A 228 -2.58 18.25 -12.52
CA GLN A 228 -2.36 17.09 -11.68
C GLN A 228 -1.76 15.90 -12.46
N CYS A 229 -2.18 15.66 -13.70
CA CYS A 229 -1.55 14.65 -14.56
C CYS A 229 -0.04 14.89 -14.70
N VAL A 230 0.36 16.12 -15.03
CA VAL A 230 1.78 16.50 -15.19
C VAL A 230 2.53 16.35 -13.88
N ARG A 231 1.94 16.79 -12.76
CA ARG A 231 2.55 16.73 -11.44
C ARG A 231 2.75 15.29 -10.94
N LEU A 232 1.79 14.41 -11.18
CA LEU A 232 1.84 13.02 -10.74
C LEU A 232 2.72 12.15 -11.65
N LEU A 233 2.49 12.22 -12.96
CA LEU A 233 3.00 11.28 -13.96
C LEU A 233 4.01 11.88 -14.95
N GLY A 234 4.41 13.15 -14.78
CA GLY A 234 5.52 13.71 -15.55
C GLY A 234 6.83 12.93 -15.34
N ALA A 235 7.84 13.18 -16.18
CA ALA A 235 9.12 12.46 -16.13
C ALA A 235 9.79 12.49 -14.74
N ASP A 236 9.73 13.64 -14.08
CA ASP A 236 10.13 13.83 -12.67
C ASP A 236 8.91 14.05 -11.77
N GLY A 237 7.80 13.37 -12.05
CA GLY A 237 6.56 13.45 -11.28
C GLY A 237 6.66 12.80 -9.90
N ILE A 238 5.58 12.92 -9.12
CA ILE A 238 5.49 12.26 -7.81
C ILE A 238 5.66 10.74 -7.94
N ALA A 239 5.07 10.10 -8.96
CA ALA A 239 5.12 8.66 -9.13
C ALA A 239 6.56 8.14 -9.29
N ALA A 240 7.35 8.75 -10.18
CA ALA A 240 8.74 8.35 -10.41
C ALA A 240 9.61 8.50 -9.15
N ARG A 241 9.50 9.63 -8.46
CA ARG A 241 10.25 9.86 -7.20
C ARG A 241 9.84 8.89 -6.09
N GLN A 242 8.54 8.64 -5.94
CA GLN A 242 8.03 7.71 -4.94
C GLN A 242 8.48 6.28 -5.22
N GLN A 243 8.41 5.81 -6.47
CA GLN A 243 8.89 4.47 -6.85
C GLN A 243 10.36 4.28 -6.48
N GLU A 244 11.21 5.25 -6.80
CA GLU A 244 12.63 5.21 -6.44
C GLU A 244 12.82 5.10 -4.92
N ARG A 245 12.11 5.90 -4.13
CA ARG A 245 12.23 5.87 -2.66
C ARG A 245 11.68 4.58 -2.05
N LEU A 246 10.54 4.09 -2.54
CA LEU A 246 9.98 2.80 -2.15
C LEU A 246 10.98 1.67 -2.42
N HIS A 247 11.58 1.65 -3.61
CA HIS A 247 12.57 0.64 -3.97
C HIS A 247 13.78 0.67 -3.03
N GLN A 248 14.34 1.86 -2.76
CA GLN A 248 15.46 2.00 -1.84
C GLN A 248 15.13 1.51 -0.42
N VAL A 249 13.98 1.91 0.12
CA VAL A 249 13.53 1.48 1.46
C VAL A 249 13.26 -0.02 1.48
N TRP A 250 12.57 -0.58 0.47
CA TRP A 250 12.27 -2.01 0.39
C TRP A 250 13.54 -2.85 0.34
N VAL A 251 14.50 -2.51 -0.54
CA VAL A 251 15.79 -3.21 -0.63
C VAL A 251 16.57 -3.09 0.66
N GLY A 252 16.57 -1.89 1.27
CA GLY A 252 17.21 -1.64 2.55
C GLY A 252 16.63 -2.49 3.67
N LEU A 253 15.30 -2.52 3.82
CA LEU A 253 14.60 -3.33 4.82
C LEU A 253 14.83 -4.82 4.59
N HIS A 254 14.76 -5.29 3.34
CA HIS A 254 15.02 -6.68 3.01
C HIS A 254 16.44 -7.11 3.41
N LYS A 255 17.45 -6.29 3.10
CA LYS A 255 18.85 -6.59 3.40
C LYS A 255 19.21 -6.40 4.87
N ALA A 256 18.69 -5.35 5.52
CA ALA A 256 19.07 -4.95 6.86
C ALA A 256 18.22 -5.65 7.93
N ALA A 257 16.90 -5.65 7.80
CA ALA A 257 16.00 -6.27 8.78
C ALA A 257 15.67 -7.73 8.43
N GLY A 258 15.57 -8.07 7.14
CA GLY A 258 15.26 -9.44 6.67
C GLY A 258 13.98 -10.03 7.25
N LEU A 259 12.97 -9.17 7.42
CA LEU A 259 11.60 -9.56 7.76
C LEU A 259 10.80 -9.81 6.47
N PRO A 260 9.68 -10.55 6.53
CA PRO A 260 8.74 -10.62 5.44
C PRO A 260 8.31 -9.22 4.98
N LEU A 261 8.36 -8.96 3.68
CA LEU A 261 7.85 -7.72 3.07
C LEU A 261 6.79 -8.08 2.03
N LEU A 262 5.76 -7.24 1.87
CA LEU A 262 4.92 -7.34 0.67
C LEU A 262 5.75 -6.91 -0.55
N PRO A 263 5.53 -7.56 -1.72
CA PRO A 263 6.19 -7.14 -2.94
C PRO A 263 5.75 -5.73 -3.33
N LEU A 264 6.68 -4.93 -3.86
CA LEU A 264 6.30 -3.65 -4.46
C LEU A 264 5.54 -3.93 -5.79
N PRO A 265 4.36 -3.36 -6.00
CA PRO A 265 3.67 -3.45 -7.28
C PRO A 265 4.48 -2.71 -8.36
N THR A 266 4.58 -3.35 -9.52
CA THR A 266 5.16 -2.75 -10.74
C THR A 266 4.10 -2.25 -11.70
N VAL A 267 2.83 -2.54 -11.41
CA VAL A 267 1.65 -2.20 -12.23
C VAL A 267 0.47 -1.82 -11.32
N GLY A 268 -0.48 -1.05 -11.84
CA GLY A 268 -1.66 -0.62 -11.07
C GLY A 268 -1.41 0.63 -10.23
N ALA A 269 -1.49 0.52 -8.90
CA ALA A 269 -1.43 1.65 -7.98
C ALA A 269 -0.07 1.83 -7.29
N LEU A 270 0.26 3.08 -6.96
CA LEU A 270 1.50 3.47 -6.29
C LEU A 270 1.40 3.32 -4.76
N PRO A 271 2.26 2.52 -4.10
CA PRO A 271 2.19 2.34 -2.65
C PRO A 271 2.51 3.59 -1.85
N HIS A 272 1.86 3.74 -0.70
CA HIS A 272 2.16 4.80 0.27
C HIS A 272 3.44 4.52 1.07
N GLY A 273 3.92 3.28 1.05
CA GLY A 273 5.05 2.84 1.83
C GLY A 273 5.39 1.36 1.60
N VAL A 274 6.24 0.83 2.48
CA VAL A 274 6.63 -0.58 2.47
C VAL A 274 5.97 -1.30 3.63
N ALA A 275 5.21 -2.35 3.35
CA ALA A 275 4.60 -3.18 4.39
C ALA A 275 5.61 -4.21 4.91
N VAL A 276 5.83 -4.20 6.22
CA VAL A 276 6.70 -5.13 6.96
C VAL A 276 5.82 -6.08 7.77
N GLY A 277 6.00 -7.37 7.53
CA GLY A 277 5.27 -8.45 8.20
C GLY A 277 5.98 -8.86 9.48
N ILE A 278 5.25 -8.85 10.59
CA ILE A 278 5.76 -9.27 11.89
C ILE A 278 5.58 -10.78 12.04
N PRO A 279 6.65 -11.55 12.25
CA PRO A 279 6.65 -13.01 12.26
C PRO A 279 6.00 -13.57 13.53
N GLU A 280 5.30 -14.71 13.47
CA GLU A 280 4.49 -15.27 14.57
C GLU A 280 5.23 -15.40 15.91
N SER A 281 6.56 -15.59 15.86
CA SER A 281 7.44 -15.60 17.02
C SER A 281 7.54 -14.27 17.77
N CYS A 282 7.03 -13.18 17.19
CA CYS A 282 7.01 -11.84 17.75
C CYS A 282 5.58 -11.34 17.93
N GLU A 283 5.31 -10.77 19.10
CA GLU A 283 4.08 -10.06 19.39
C GLU A 283 4.12 -8.68 18.69
N VAL A 284 3.04 -8.32 17.98
CA VAL A 284 3.05 -7.15 17.08
C VAL A 284 3.05 -5.85 17.85
N SER A 285 2.26 -5.75 18.93
CA SER A 285 2.17 -4.52 19.70
C SER A 285 3.50 -4.15 20.35
N THR A 286 4.28 -5.16 20.75
CA THR A 286 5.64 -5.03 21.27
C THR A 286 6.57 -4.52 20.18
N PHE A 287 6.55 -5.14 18.98
CA PHE A 287 7.34 -4.64 17.85
C PHE A 287 7.00 -3.19 17.53
N TYR A 288 5.70 -2.87 17.42
CA TYR A 288 5.23 -1.52 17.16
C TYR A 288 5.70 -0.51 18.22
N ALA A 289 5.62 -0.86 19.52
CA ALA A 289 6.07 -0.01 20.61
C ALA A 289 7.59 0.28 20.56
N TYR A 290 8.41 -0.72 20.21
CA TYR A 290 9.86 -0.52 20.04
C TYR A 290 10.18 0.37 18.84
N VAL A 291 9.53 0.18 17.69
CA VAL A 291 9.72 1.04 16.52
C VAL A 291 9.33 2.50 16.83
N GLN A 292 8.23 2.69 17.57
CA GLN A 292 7.81 4.01 18.06
C GLN A 292 8.84 4.62 19.02
N GLY A 293 9.44 3.81 19.91
CA GLY A 293 10.53 4.23 20.79
C GLY A 293 11.78 4.68 20.02
N GLU A 294 12.02 4.11 18.84
CA GLU A 294 13.05 4.55 17.89
C GLU A 294 12.68 5.80 17.10
N GLN A 295 11.52 6.39 17.38
CA GLN A 295 10.96 7.55 16.68
C GLN A 295 10.89 7.33 15.16
N THR A 296 10.71 6.08 14.75
CA THR A 296 10.59 5.71 13.35
C THR A 296 9.12 5.70 12.97
N PRO A 297 8.67 6.54 12.02
CA PRO A 297 7.28 6.57 11.63
C PRO A 297 6.86 5.22 11.07
N VAL A 298 5.81 4.64 11.67
CA VAL A 298 5.12 3.46 11.18
C VAL A 298 3.64 3.59 11.48
N CYS A 299 2.81 3.04 10.61
CA CYS A 299 1.36 2.93 10.83
C CYS A 299 1.01 1.45 10.97
N TRP A 300 0.22 1.10 11.98
CA TRP A 300 -0.29 -0.26 12.09
C TRP A 300 -1.49 -0.42 11.15
N LEU A 301 -1.52 -1.42 10.26
CA LEU A 301 -2.58 -1.50 9.24
C LEU A 301 -4.02 -1.51 9.79
N PRO A 302 -4.32 -2.14 10.95
CA PRO A 302 -5.64 -2.01 11.57
C PRO A 302 -6.03 -0.57 11.94
N GLU A 303 -5.06 0.33 12.18
CA GLU A 303 -5.32 1.75 12.43
C GLU A 303 -5.58 2.53 11.14
N VAL A 304 -4.98 2.10 10.02
CA VAL A 304 -5.15 2.73 8.70
C VAL A 304 -6.47 2.31 8.03
N ARG A 305 -6.78 1.01 8.09
CA ARG A 305 -7.97 0.44 7.46
C ARG A 305 -8.47 -0.74 8.30
N PRO A 306 -9.22 -0.47 9.40
CA PRO A 306 -9.73 -1.53 10.26
C PRO A 306 -10.73 -2.43 9.52
N LEU A 307 -10.99 -3.61 10.06
CA LEU A 307 -12.10 -4.43 9.58
C LEU A 307 -13.41 -3.65 9.67
N HIS A 308 -14.23 -3.80 8.64
CA HIS A 308 -15.56 -3.21 8.63
C HIS A 308 -16.42 -3.92 9.70
N TYR A 309 -17.16 -3.17 10.51
CA TYR A 309 -17.92 -3.73 11.64
C TYR A 309 -18.88 -4.87 11.24
N ALA A 310 -19.43 -4.82 10.02
CA ALA A 310 -20.32 -5.85 9.50
C ALA A 310 -19.59 -7.16 9.13
N ALA A 311 -18.28 -7.11 8.84
CA ALA A 311 -17.46 -8.30 8.62
C ALA A 311 -17.23 -9.07 9.94
N LEU A 312 -17.18 -8.37 11.07
CA LEU A 312 -17.01 -8.93 12.42
C LEU A 312 -18.24 -9.68 12.96
N ARG A 313 -19.35 -9.72 12.21
CA ARG A 313 -20.55 -10.47 12.60
C ARG A 313 -20.36 -11.99 12.50
N THR A 314 -19.33 -12.42 11.81
CA THR A 314 -18.92 -13.83 11.76
C THR A 314 -17.89 -14.10 12.87
N PRO A 315 -17.88 -15.30 13.48
CA PRO A 315 -16.90 -15.66 14.50
C PRO A 315 -15.46 -15.81 13.95
N ASP A 316 -15.28 -15.75 12.63
CA ASP A 316 -13.97 -15.84 12.00
C ASP A 316 -13.18 -14.54 12.19
N THR A 317 -12.11 -14.64 12.99
CA THR A 317 -11.19 -13.53 13.27
C THR A 317 -9.93 -13.56 12.41
N THR A 318 -9.83 -14.50 11.45
CA THR A 318 -8.62 -14.72 10.63
C THR A 318 -8.21 -13.43 9.93
N SER A 319 -9.14 -12.72 9.28
CA SER A 319 -8.82 -11.47 8.59
C SER A 319 -8.26 -10.39 9.52
N ALA A 320 -8.73 -10.34 10.77
CA ALA A 320 -8.24 -9.39 11.77
C ALA A 320 -6.80 -9.73 12.17
N GLN A 321 -6.55 -11.03 12.41
CA GLN A 321 -5.22 -11.54 12.75
C GLN A 321 -4.24 -11.28 11.62
N GLN A 322 -4.60 -11.59 10.37
CA GLN A 322 -3.73 -11.36 9.21
C GLN A 322 -3.42 -9.89 9.01
N LEU A 323 -4.43 -9.01 9.07
CA LEU A 323 -4.24 -7.57 8.94
C LEU A 323 -3.32 -7.02 10.06
N ALA A 324 -3.50 -7.51 11.28
CA ALA A 324 -2.73 -7.08 12.44
C ALA A 324 -1.24 -7.44 12.34
N ARG A 325 -0.80 -8.35 11.47
CA ARG A 325 0.64 -8.68 11.36
C ARG A 325 1.45 -7.67 10.54
N TRP A 326 0.82 -6.67 9.93
CA TRP A 326 1.49 -5.76 9.01
C TRP A 326 1.64 -4.36 9.58
N LEU A 327 2.87 -3.85 9.56
CA LEU A 327 3.20 -2.46 9.78
C LEU A 327 3.53 -1.79 8.44
N LEU A 328 2.98 -0.62 8.19
CA LEU A 328 3.34 0.22 7.05
C LEU A 328 4.46 1.18 7.46
N VAL A 329 5.60 1.10 6.78
CA VAL A 329 6.64 2.12 6.82
C VAL A 329 6.31 3.16 5.75
N PRO A 330 5.74 4.32 6.10
CA PRO A 330 5.38 5.34 5.12
C PRO A 330 6.62 5.87 4.42
N VAL A 331 6.49 6.14 3.12
CA VAL A 331 7.56 6.69 2.28
C VAL A 331 7.02 7.88 1.52
N GLY A 332 7.76 8.99 1.51
CA GLY A 332 7.42 10.18 0.78
C GLY A 332 8.28 10.37 -0.47
N PRO A 333 7.76 11.01 -1.53
CA PRO A 333 8.49 11.23 -2.78
C PRO A 333 9.68 12.20 -2.61
N ALA A 334 9.71 12.97 -1.53
CA ALA A 334 10.79 13.92 -1.22
C ALA A 334 11.79 13.38 -0.19
N TYR A 335 11.69 12.11 0.23
CA TYR A 335 12.62 11.54 1.21
C TYR A 335 14.07 11.71 0.74
N THR A 336 14.91 12.14 1.66
CA THR A 336 16.37 12.25 1.50
C THR A 336 17.03 10.89 1.74
N ALA A 337 18.31 10.78 1.41
CA ALA A 337 19.08 9.56 1.71
C ALA A 337 19.16 9.27 3.21
N GLU A 338 19.16 10.31 4.04
CA GLU A 338 19.09 10.21 5.49
C GLU A 338 17.74 9.64 5.94
N GLU A 339 16.62 10.15 5.43
CA GLU A 339 15.28 9.66 5.80
C GLU A 339 15.05 8.22 5.39
N VAL A 340 15.54 7.83 4.21
CA VAL A 340 15.56 6.42 3.77
C VAL A 340 16.38 5.58 4.75
N SER A 341 17.58 6.04 5.13
CA SER A 341 18.43 5.34 6.10
C SER A 341 17.73 5.19 7.46
N HIS A 342 17.06 6.24 7.94
CA HIS A 342 16.34 6.22 9.21
C HIS A 342 15.14 5.28 9.19
N ALA A 343 14.36 5.26 8.10
CA ALA A 343 13.24 4.34 7.94
C ALA A 343 13.69 2.87 8.00
N ILE A 344 14.84 2.56 7.39
CA ILE A 344 15.43 1.22 7.42
C ILE A 344 15.97 0.89 8.82
N LEU A 345 16.73 1.81 9.42
CA LEU A 345 17.44 1.60 10.67
C LEU A 345 16.48 1.35 11.85
N GLY A 346 15.38 2.08 11.95
CA GLY A 346 14.41 1.89 13.03
C GLY A 346 13.81 0.49 13.06
N ILE A 347 13.43 -0.03 11.89
CA ILE A 347 12.92 -1.40 11.75
C ILE A 347 14.02 -2.41 12.03
N ALA A 348 15.22 -2.22 11.47
CA ALA A 348 16.34 -3.15 11.66
C ALA A 348 16.76 -3.24 13.14
N LYS A 349 16.84 -2.09 13.83
CA LYS A 349 17.17 -1.98 15.26
C LYS A 349 16.11 -2.65 16.13
N THR A 350 14.83 -2.41 15.82
CA THR A 350 13.73 -3.09 16.53
C THR A 350 13.74 -4.60 16.31
N ALA A 351 13.96 -5.05 15.07
CA ALA A 351 14.05 -6.48 14.76
C ALA A 351 15.23 -7.14 15.48
N ASP A 352 16.35 -6.42 15.65
CA ASP A 352 17.51 -6.85 16.42
C ASP A 352 17.17 -6.99 17.91
N TYR A 353 16.53 -5.96 18.50
CA TYR A 353 16.11 -5.94 19.91
C TYR A 353 15.19 -7.09 20.30
N LEU A 354 14.30 -7.45 19.38
CA LEU A 354 13.32 -8.50 19.57
C LEU A 354 13.79 -9.86 19.04
N GLY A 355 15.02 -9.95 18.54
CA GLY A 355 15.62 -11.21 18.08
C GLY A 355 14.90 -11.82 16.87
N VAL A 356 14.30 -11.00 16.00
CA VAL A 356 13.54 -11.47 14.83
C VAL A 356 14.15 -11.06 13.50
N ARG A 357 15.35 -10.48 13.52
CA ARG A 357 16.12 -10.06 12.34
C ARG A 357 16.51 -11.25 11.46
N TRP A 358 16.49 -11.04 10.14
CA TRP A 358 16.85 -12.00 9.09
C TRP A 358 16.11 -13.33 9.12
N LEU A 359 14.82 -13.29 9.47
CA LEU A 359 13.94 -14.46 9.37
C LEU A 359 13.85 -15.01 7.94
N THR A 360 14.01 -14.16 6.92
CA THR A 360 14.04 -14.57 5.51
C THR A 360 15.42 -15.05 5.04
N ASP A 361 16.46 -14.97 5.88
CA ASP A 361 17.83 -15.44 5.60
C ASP A 361 18.44 -16.12 6.85
N PRO A 362 18.05 -17.39 7.15
CA PRO A 362 18.47 -18.09 8.36
C PRO A 362 19.99 -18.31 8.46
N ALA A 363 20.69 -18.38 7.33
CA ALA A 363 22.15 -18.53 7.30
C ALA A 363 22.83 -17.25 7.81
N ARG A 364 22.34 -16.09 7.39
CA ARG A 364 22.83 -14.80 7.88
C ARG A 364 22.46 -14.56 9.34
N ALA A 365 21.26 -14.96 9.75
CA ALA A 365 20.84 -14.91 11.14
C ALA A 365 21.81 -15.69 12.05
N HIS A 366 22.20 -16.91 11.65
CA HIS A 366 23.20 -17.72 12.37
C HIS A 366 24.57 -17.05 12.42
N TRP A 367 25.08 -16.63 11.26
CA TRP A 367 26.38 -15.96 11.18
C TRP A 367 26.45 -14.74 12.10
N TYR A 368 25.39 -13.93 12.14
CA TYR A 368 25.36 -12.76 13.02
C TYR A 368 25.22 -13.12 14.50
N ALA A 369 24.46 -14.16 14.83
CA ALA A 369 24.39 -14.67 16.20
C ALA A 369 25.79 -15.09 16.69
N ASP A 370 26.56 -15.80 15.86
CA ASP A 370 27.95 -16.17 16.15
C ASP A 370 28.84 -14.93 16.32
N LEU A 371 28.67 -13.93 15.46
CA LEU A 371 29.38 -12.66 15.55
C LEU A 371 29.07 -11.90 16.85
N MET A 372 27.81 -11.88 17.28
CA MET A 372 27.42 -11.25 18.55
C MET A 372 28.00 -12.00 19.76
N ILE A 373 28.08 -13.34 19.70
CA ILE A 373 28.77 -14.15 20.72
C ILE A 373 30.25 -13.79 20.77
N GLU A 374 30.91 -13.67 19.61
CA GLU A 374 32.33 -13.32 19.54
C GLU A 374 32.59 -11.93 20.13
N TRP A 375 31.77 -10.93 19.77
CA TRP A 375 31.99 -9.54 20.17
C TRP A 375 31.63 -9.26 21.62
N TYR A 376 30.57 -9.88 22.14
CA TYR A 376 30.00 -9.51 23.44
C TYR A 376 29.95 -10.65 24.45
N GLY A 377 30.13 -11.90 24.03
CA GLY A 377 29.96 -13.09 24.87
C GLY A 377 28.52 -13.60 24.92
N ARG A 378 28.36 -14.87 25.31
CA ARG A 378 27.03 -15.55 25.37
C ARG A 378 26.10 -15.00 26.45
N ASP A 379 26.66 -14.39 27.48
CA ASP A 379 25.91 -13.87 28.63
C ASP A 379 25.57 -12.38 28.48
N HIS A 380 25.89 -11.77 27.34
CA HIS A 380 25.57 -10.37 27.09
C HIS A 380 24.08 -10.19 26.79
N ASP A 381 23.47 -9.15 27.34
CA ASP A 381 22.03 -8.85 27.19
C ASP A 381 21.58 -8.67 25.72
N GLY A 382 22.53 -8.35 24.84
CA GLY A 382 22.34 -8.26 23.39
C GLY A 382 22.42 -9.60 22.62
N TYR A 383 22.85 -10.69 23.27
CA TYR A 383 22.77 -12.02 22.70
C TYR A 383 21.33 -12.54 22.80
N ARG A 384 20.76 -12.90 21.64
CA ARG A 384 19.44 -13.53 21.53
C ARG A 384 19.58 -14.83 20.74
N PRO A 385 19.46 -16.02 21.38
CA PRO A 385 19.57 -17.31 20.69
C PRO A 385 18.37 -17.62 19.78
N HIS A 386 17.39 -16.72 19.71
CA HIS A 386 16.11 -16.93 19.03
C HIS A 386 15.94 -16.11 17.73
N PHE A 387 17.02 -15.75 17.04
CA PHE A 387 16.88 -15.36 15.63
C PHE A 387 16.22 -16.51 14.89
N GLY A 388 14.96 -16.31 14.45
CA GLY A 388 14.02 -17.37 14.09
C GLY A 388 14.61 -18.49 13.25
N VAL A 389 15.11 -19.54 13.91
CA VAL A 389 15.43 -20.80 13.26
C VAL A 389 14.11 -21.55 13.22
N ALA A 390 13.50 -21.65 12.05
CA ALA A 390 12.49 -22.68 11.84
C ALA A 390 13.18 -24.01 12.18
N GLN A 391 12.79 -24.64 13.30
CA GLN A 391 13.22 -26.00 13.53
C GLN A 391 12.72 -26.82 12.33
N PRO A 392 13.57 -27.63 11.68
CA PRO A 392 13.07 -28.58 10.72
C PRO A 392 12.01 -29.41 11.43
N SER A 393 10.79 -29.42 10.91
CA SER A 393 9.74 -30.30 11.38
C SER A 393 10.32 -31.71 11.44
N SER A 394 10.43 -32.23 12.66
CA SER A 394 10.85 -33.62 12.84
C SER A 394 9.84 -34.49 12.09
N PRO A 395 10.26 -35.29 11.10
CA PRO A 395 9.39 -36.35 10.62
C PRO A 395 9.10 -37.25 11.82
N GLY A 396 7.82 -37.58 12.00
CA GLY A 396 7.26 -38.09 13.25
C GLY A 396 8.11 -39.15 13.98
N ALA A 397 8.05 -39.06 15.30
CA ALA A 397 8.26 -40.20 16.19
C ALA A 397 6.91 -40.71 16.66
#